data_AF-A0A8S0G5E2-F1
#
_entry.id   AF-A0A8S0G5E2-F1
#
_cell.length_a   1.000
_cell.length_b   1.000
_cell.length_c   1.000
_cell.angle_alpha   90.00
_cell.angle_beta   90.00
_cell.angle_gamma   90.00
#
_symmetry.space_group_name_H-M   'P 1'
#
loop_
_entity.id
_entity.type
_entity.pdbx_description
1 polymer ?
#
loop_
_entity_poly.entity_id
_entity_poly.type
_entity_poly.pdbx_seq_one_letter_code
_entity_poly.pdbx_strand_id
1 'polypeptide(L)'
;MTSRRDWQLQQLGITQWSLRRPGALQGEIAIAIPPHVRLVMVANDLPALTDPLVSDVLRALTVSPDQVLQLTPEKIAMLPQGSRCNSWRLGTDEPPYHWKALR
;
A
#
# COMPACT_ATOMS: atom_id res chain seq x y z
N MET A 1 -2.05 23.53 -6.94
CA MET A 1 -2.20 25.01 -6.98
C MET A 1 -2.22 25.49 -5.54
N THR A 2 -1.26 26.31 -5.13
CA THR A 2 -1.23 26.93 -3.79
C THR A 2 -2.35 27.97 -3.69
N SER A 3 -3.19 27.85 -2.67
CA SER A 3 -4.31 28.77 -2.47
C SER A 3 -3.84 30.11 -1.90
N ARG A 4 -4.65 31.18 -2.03
CA ARG A 4 -4.38 32.49 -1.41
C ARG A 4 -4.16 32.38 0.11
N ARG A 5 -4.82 31.42 0.77
CA ARG A 5 -4.63 31.14 2.20
C ARG A 5 -3.26 30.55 2.48
N ASP A 6 -2.79 29.61 1.68
CA ASP A 6 -1.49 28.95 1.87
C ASP A 6 -0.34 29.96 1.78
N TRP A 7 -0.44 30.88 0.82
CA TRP A 7 0.53 31.96 0.66
C TRP A 7 0.54 32.92 1.87
N GLN A 8 -0.63 33.29 2.39
CA GLN A 8 -0.73 34.15 3.57
C GLN A 8 -0.14 33.49 4.83
N LEU A 9 -0.39 32.19 5.03
CA LEU A 9 0.17 31.44 6.15
C LEU A 9 1.69 31.36 6.06
N GLN A 10 2.24 31.19 4.86
CA GLN A 10 3.68 31.20 4.63
C GLN A 10 4.32 32.57 4.96
N GLN A 11 3.66 33.69 4.62
CA GLN A 11 4.14 35.04 4.96
C GLN A 11 4.15 35.32 6.48
N LEU A 12 3.30 34.64 7.24
CA LEU A 12 3.26 34.72 8.71
C LEU A 12 4.29 33.79 9.39
N GLY A 13 5.12 33.09 8.61
CA GLY A 13 6.07 32.10 9.14
C GLY A 13 5.40 30.80 9.60
N ILE A 14 4.14 30.57 9.24
CA ILE A 14 3.38 29.37 9.62
C ILE A 14 3.67 28.26 8.61
N THR A 15 4.37 27.23 9.06
CA THR A 15 4.61 26.04 8.25
C THR A 15 3.35 25.19 8.19
N GLN A 16 2.83 24.96 6.98
CA GLN A 16 1.70 24.07 6.76
C GLN A 16 2.18 22.61 6.73
N TRP A 17 1.72 21.83 7.70
CA TRP A 17 1.94 20.39 7.74
C TRP A 17 0.72 19.69 7.14
N SER A 18 0.93 18.82 6.14
CA SER A 18 -0.10 17.91 5.68
C SER A 18 0.03 16.57 6.39
N LEU A 19 -1.09 16.06 6.91
CA LEU A 19 -1.12 14.73 7.48
C LEU A 19 -0.89 13.71 6.37
N ARG A 20 0.12 12.85 6.54
CA ARG A 20 0.37 11.75 5.61
C ARG A 20 -0.73 10.69 5.65
N ARG A 21 -1.44 10.55 6.78
CA ARG A 21 -2.56 9.59 6.97
C ARG A 21 -3.67 10.24 7.80
N PRO A 22 -4.54 11.06 7.21
CA PRO A 22 -5.66 11.65 7.93
C PRO A 22 -6.63 10.56 8.45
N GLY A 23 -6.83 9.48 7.70
CA GLY A 23 -7.72 8.37 8.07
C GLY A 23 -7.30 7.58 9.31
N ALA A 24 -5.99 7.49 9.59
CA ALA A 24 -5.48 6.85 10.82
C ALA A 24 -5.92 7.59 12.10
N LEU A 25 -6.19 8.90 12.01
CA LEU A 25 -6.74 9.70 13.11
C LEU A 25 -8.27 9.63 13.19
N GLN A 26 -8.94 9.13 12.15
CA GLN A 26 -10.40 8.94 12.09
C GLN A 26 -10.84 7.55 12.59
N GLY A 27 -9.91 6.74 13.09
CA GLY A 27 -10.21 5.38 13.58
C GLY A 27 -10.20 4.30 12.48
N GLU A 28 -9.69 4.60 11.29
CA GLU A 28 -9.48 3.57 10.27
C GLU A 28 -8.42 2.58 10.74
N ILE A 29 -8.85 1.34 10.96
CA ILE A 29 -8.02 0.24 11.44
C ILE A 29 -6.92 -0.02 10.41
N ALA A 30 -5.66 0.10 10.84
CA ALA A 30 -4.52 -0.26 10.01
C ALA A 30 -4.63 -1.73 9.59
N ILE A 31 -4.46 -2.01 8.30
CA ILE A 31 -4.45 -3.39 7.79
C ILE A 31 -3.18 -4.06 8.31
N ALA A 32 -3.31 -5.04 9.20
CA ALA A 32 -2.18 -5.85 9.63
C ALA A 32 -1.94 -6.98 8.62
N ILE A 33 -0.67 -7.29 8.34
CA ILE A 33 -0.30 -8.47 7.55
C ILE A 33 -0.40 -9.69 8.47
N PRO A 34 -1.27 -10.68 8.19
CA PRO A 34 -1.34 -11.90 8.98
C PRO A 34 0.00 -12.66 8.99
N PRO A 35 0.34 -13.37 10.09
CA PRO A 35 1.64 -14.01 10.26
C PRO A 35 1.92 -15.16 9.28
N HIS A 36 0.90 -15.74 8.65
CA HIS A 36 1.04 -16.80 7.65
C HIS A 36 1.28 -16.25 6.23
N VAL A 37 1.05 -14.96 6.00
CA VAL A 37 1.23 -14.34 4.69
C VAL A 37 2.71 -14.26 4.34
N ARG A 38 3.04 -14.59 3.09
CA ARG A 38 4.39 -14.59 2.54
C ARG A 38 4.52 -13.71 1.31
N LEU A 39 3.39 -13.35 0.68
CA LEU A 39 3.34 -12.48 -0.48
C LEU A 39 2.18 -11.49 -0.36
N VAL A 40 2.47 -10.21 -0.59
CA VAL A 40 1.44 -9.19 -0.82
C VAL A 40 1.30 -8.97 -2.33
N MET A 41 0.13 -9.26 -2.87
CA MET A 41 -0.20 -8.99 -4.26
C MET A 41 -0.92 -7.64 -4.36
N VAL A 42 -0.45 -6.77 -5.25
CA VAL A 42 -1.00 -5.42 -5.43
C VAL A 42 -1.43 -5.20 -6.86
N ALA A 43 -2.70 -4.84 -7.05
CA ALA A 43 -3.26 -4.45 -8.34
C ALA A 43 -4.48 -3.52 -8.11
N ASN A 44 -4.80 -2.69 -9.11
CA ASN A 44 -6.06 -1.95 -9.10
C ASN A 44 -7.24 -2.92 -9.21
N ASP A 45 -7.17 -3.84 -10.18
CA ASP A 45 -8.09 -4.95 -10.35
C ASP A 45 -7.43 -6.24 -9.85
N LEU A 46 -7.89 -6.72 -8.70
CA LEU A 46 -7.33 -7.92 -8.06
C LEU A 46 -7.75 -9.18 -8.83
N PRO A 47 -6.81 -9.95 -9.43
CA PRO A 47 -7.17 -11.16 -10.15
C PRO A 47 -7.57 -12.27 -9.18
N ALA A 48 -8.33 -13.26 -9.65
CA ALA A 48 -8.59 -14.45 -8.85
C ALA A 48 -7.28 -15.23 -8.63
N LEU A 49 -7.03 -15.72 -7.41
CA LEU A 49 -5.86 -16.56 -7.13
C LEU A 49 -5.92 -17.93 -7.85
N THR A 50 -7.09 -18.31 -8.34
CA THR A 50 -7.33 -19.49 -9.17
C THR A 50 -7.17 -19.23 -10.66
N ASP A 51 -6.89 -17.99 -11.08
CA ASP A 51 -6.55 -17.71 -12.47
C ASP A 51 -5.31 -18.54 -12.88
N PRO A 52 -5.30 -19.19 -14.06
CA PRO A 52 -4.22 -20.10 -14.44
C PRO A 52 -2.84 -19.44 -14.41
N LEU A 53 -2.73 -18.21 -14.93
CA LEU A 53 -1.47 -17.48 -14.96
C LEU A 53 -1.04 -17.10 -13.55
N VAL A 54 -1.97 -16.62 -12.73
CA VAL A 54 -1.68 -16.30 -11.32
C VAL A 54 -1.23 -17.55 -10.56
N SER A 55 -1.91 -18.68 -10.75
CA SER A 55 -1.58 -19.96 -10.11
C SER A 55 -0.17 -20.42 -10.48
N ASP A 56 0.19 -20.31 -11.75
CA ASP A 56 1.52 -20.70 -12.24
C ASP A 56 2.62 -19.78 -11.69
N VAL A 57 2.37 -18.46 -11.60
CA VAL A 57 3.31 -17.52 -10.98
C VAL A 57 3.49 -17.82 -9.49
N LEU A 58 2.41 -18.06 -8.75
CA LEU A 58 2.50 -18.43 -7.33
C LEU A 58 3.27 -19.74 -7.14
N ARG A 59 3.05 -20.73 -8.01
CA ARG A 59 3.81 -21.99 -8.01
C ARG A 59 5.29 -21.76 -8.29
N ALA A 60 5.64 -20.91 -9.26
CA ALA A 60 7.02 -20.55 -9.56
C ALA A 60 7.72 -19.84 -8.39
N LEU A 61 6.97 -19.06 -7.62
CA LEU A 61 7.45 -18.40 -6.40
C LEU A 61 7.44 -19.32 -5.17
N THR A 62 6.97 -20.56 -5.28
CA THR A 62 6.76 -21.50 -4.16
C THR A 62 5.87 -20.94 -3.04
N VAL A 63 4.89 -20.11 -3.40
CA VAL A 63 3.92 -19.50 -2.48
C VAL A 63 2.56 -20.15 -2.68
N SER A 64 1.95 -20.61 -1.59
CA SER A 64 0.58 -21.15 -1.64
C SER A 64 -0.46 -20.01 -1.68
N PRO A 65 -1.61 -20.16 -2.36
CA PRO A 65 -2.62 -19.11 -2.42
C PRO A 65 -3.11 -18.59 -1.05
N ASP A 66 -3.18 -19.43 -0.03
CA ASP A 66 -3.53 -19.04 1.35
C ASP A 66 -2.48 -18.14 2.02
N GLN A 67 -1.26 -18.08 1.48
CA GLN A 67 -0.18 -17.22 1.94
C GLN A 67 -0.14 -15.87 1.21
N VAL A 68 -1.14 -15.57 0.37
CA VAL A 68 -1.22 -14.34 -0.44
C VAL A 68 -2.23 -13.38 0.16
N LEU A 69 -1.80 -12.15 0.44
CA LEU A 69 -2.68 -11.04 0.78
C LEU A 69 -2.85 -10.12 -0.42
N GLN A 70 -4.06 -10.02 -0.95
CA GLN A 70 -4.38 -9.12 -2.06
C GLN A 70 -4.83 -7.75 -1.55
N LEU A 71 -4.18 -6.69 -2.00
CA LEU A 71 -4.49 -5.30 -1.62
C LEU A 71 -4.52 -4.39 -2.84
N THR A 72 -5.43 -3.43 -2.85
CA THR A 72 -5.37 -2.32 -3.80
C THR A 72 -4.29 -1.30 -3.37
N PRO A 73 -3.77 -0.45 -4.28
CA PRO A 73 -2.79 0.56 -3.91
C PRO A 73 -3.25 1.49 -2.78
N GLU A 74 -4.54 1.83 -2.72
CA GLU A 74 -5.13 2.62 -1.63
C GLU A 74 -4.99 1.92 -0.27
N LYS A 75 -5.24 0.61 -0.23
CA LYS A 75 -5.11 -0.21 0.98
C LYS A 75 -3.66 -0.41 1.43
N ILE A 76 -2.70 -0.35 0.51
CA ILE A 76 -1.27 -0.38 0.86
C ILE A 76 -0.88 0.82 1.72
N ALA A 77 -1.46 2.00 1.46
CA ALA A 77 -1.21 3.18 2.28
C ALA A 77 -1.69 3.02 3.75
N MET A 78 -2.54 2.03 4.04
CA MET A 78 -3.05 1.71 5.38
C MET A 78 -2.18 0.69 6.15
N LEU A 79 -1.20 0.04 5.50
CA LEU A 79 -0.30 -0.89 6.20
C LEU A 79 0.55 -0.16 7.26
N PRO A 80 0.86 -0.78 8.42
CA PRO A 80 1.77 -0.22 9.41
C PRO A 80 3.13 0.15 8.80
N GLN A 81 3.73 1.24 9.28
CA GLN A 81 5.10 1.58 8.87
C GLN A 81 6.05 0.46 9.27
N GLY A 82 6.94 0.07 8.35
CA GLY A 82 7.88 -1.03 8.58
C GLY A 82 7.29 -2.43 8.41
N SER A 83 6.05 -2.56 7.91
CA SER A 83 5.49 -3.87 7.51
C SER A 83 6.35 -4.52 6.43
N ARG A 84 6.97 -5.67 6.73
CA ARG A 84 7.84 -6.41 5.80
C ARG A 84 7.13 -7.62 5.24
N CYS A 85 7.07 -7.72 3.92
CA CYS A 85 6.61 -8.89 3.18
C CYS A 85 7.07 -8.75 1.73
N ASN A 86 7.38 -9.88 1.08
CA ASN A 86 7.61 -9.88 -0.37
C ASN A 86 6.36 -9.37 -1.09
N SER A 87 6.54 -8.73 -2.25
CA SER A 87 5.42 -8.16 -3.00
C SER A 87 5.48 -8.45 -4.49
N TRP A 88 4.32 -8.68 -5.10
CA TRP A 88 4.12 -8.75 -6.54
C TRP A 88 3.11 -7.70 -6.97
N ARG A 89 3.49 -6.81 -7.89
CA ARG A 89 2.66 -5.71 -8.38
C ARG A 89 2.26 -5.95 -9.82
N LEU A 90 0.99 -5.76 -10.14
CA LEU A 90 0.43 -5.88 -11.48
C LEU A 90 -0.09 -4.51 -11.93
N GLY A 91 0.38 -4.04 -13.09
CA GLY A 91 -0.07 -2.76 -13.68
C GLY A 91 0.22 -1.53 -12.81
N THR A 92 1.23 -1.58 -11.94
CA THR A 92 1.62 -0.47 -11.05
C THR A 92 3.11 -0.16 -11.27
N ASP A 93 3.40 0.79 -12.15
CA ASP A 93 4.77 1.09 -12.59
C ASP A 93 5.56 1.93 -11.58
N GLU A 94 4.88 2.78 -10.81
CA GLU A 94 5.54 3.67 -9.87
C GLU A 94 5.38 3.16 -8.45
N PRO A 95 6.46 2.96 -7.69
CA PRO A 95 6.36 2.64 -6.27
C PRO A 95 6.03 3.94 -5.49
N PRO A 96 4.79 4.15 -5.00
CA PRO A 96 4.43 5.40 -4.34
C PRO A 96 5.16 5.49 -3.00
N TYR A 97 5.94 6.56 -2.74
CA TYR A 97 6.88 6.83 -1.62
C TYR A 97 6.73 6.09 -0.27
N HIS A 98 5.54 5.62 0.09
CA HIS A 98 5.20 4.79 1.25
C HIS A 98 5.59 3.29 1.14
N TRP A 99 6.01 2.79 -0.04
CA TRP A 99 6.28 1.37 -0.30
C TRP A 99 7.63 0.82 0.23
N LYS A 100 8.53 1.66 0.74
CA LYS A 100 9.85 1.22 1.28
C LYS A 100 9.75 0.17 2.41
N ALA A 101 8.54 -0.10 2.91
CA ALA A 101 8.27 -1.11 3.91
C ALA A 101 8.29 -2.56 3.36
N LEU A 102 7.87 -2.79 2.11
CA LEU A 102 7.69 -4.14 1.53
C LEU A 102 8.93 -4.62 0.73
N ARG A 103 10.14 -4.34 1.23
CA ARG A 103 11.39 -4.93 0.76
C ARG A 103 11.98 -5.84 1.83
#